data_AF-A0A1G1B5Z2-F1
#
_entry.id   AF-A0A1G1B5Z2-F1
#
_cell.length_a   1.000
_cell.length_b   1.000
_cell.length_c   1.000
_cell.angle_alpha   90.00
_cell.angle_beta   90.00
_cell.angle_gamma   90.00
#
_symmetry.space_group_name_H-M   'P 1'
#
loop_
_entity.id
_entity.type
_entity.pdbx_description
1 polymer ?
#
loop_
_entity_poly.entity_id
_entity_poly.type
_entity_poly.pdbx_seq_one_letter_code
_entity_poly.pdbx_strand_id
1 'polypeptide(L)'
;MEALASAWVKAVAGAGFPPGFDGTESPDAHHAIQIVEARIRDYIVSNNDRRLFSLLHLLGHASLRMEQVLWPEEYSRIEREVEEALADDSPSIPHEEVKAQWAIQRAELLKKHNAK
;
A
#
# COMPACT_ATOMS: atom_id res chain seq x y z
N MET A 1 19.41 -16.22 14.15
CA MET A 1 18.41 -16.99 13.40
C MET A 1 17.07 -17.06 14.13
N GLU A 2 17.05 -17.40 15.41
CA GLU A 2 15.82 -17.55 16.21
C GLU A 2 14.92 -16.28 16.26
N ALA A 3 15.50 -15.10 16.45
CA ALA A 3 14.74 -13.85 16.45
C ALA A 3 14.05 -13.54 15.10
N LEU A 4 14.70 -13.88 13.99
CA LEU A 4 14.16 -13.68 12.64
C LEU A 4 13.01 -14.64 12.35
N ALA A 5 13.18 -15.92 12.71
CA ALA A 5 12.13 -16.93 12.58
C ALA A 5 10.91 -16.58 13.46
N SER A 6 11.14 -16.09 14.68
CA SER A 6 10.07 -15.61 15.56
C SER A 6 9.33 -14.41 14.97
N ALA A 7 10.07 -13.44 14.40
CA ALA A 7 9.47 -12.28 13.75
C ALA A 7 8.60 -12.68 12.55
N TRP A 8 9.07 -13.61 11.72
CA TRP A 8 8.29 -14.17 10.61
C TRP A 8 7.02 -14.87 11.09
N VAL A 9 7.12 -15.78 12.06
CA VAL A 9 5.97 -16.50 12.62
C VAL A 9 4.92 -15.52 13.16
N LYS A 10 5.34 -14.47 13.87
CA LYS A 10 4.44 -13.43 14.37
C LYS A 10 3.80 -12.62 13.24
N ALA A 11 4.55 -12.32 12.19
CA ALA A 11 4.01 -11.57 11.05
C ALA A 11 2.89 -12.35 10.36
N VAL A 12 3.06 -13.66 10.14
CA VAL A 12 2.07 -14.51 9.46
C VAL A 12 0.94 -14.98 10.36
N ALA A 13 1.17 -15.07 11.68
CA ALA A 13 0.17 -15.56 12.63
C ALA A 13 -1.14 -14.77 12.53
N GLY A 14 -2.23 -15.43 12.16
CA GLY A 14 -3.55 -14.79 12.03
C GLY A 14 -3.63 -13.77 10.88
N ALA A 15 -2.79 -13.87 9.86
CA ALA A 15 -2.93 -13.08 8.63
C ALA A 15 -4.14 -13.50 7.78
N GLY A 16 -4.73 -14.67 8.05
CA GLY A 16 -5.97 -15.09 7.40
C GLY A 16 -5.80 -15.69 6.00
N PHE A 17 -4.64 -16.30 5.69
CA PHE A 17 -4.46 -17.00 4.42
C PHE A 17 -5.55 -18.08 4.21
N PRO A 18 -6.01 -18.26 2.95
CA PRO A 18 -6.96 -19.31 2.61
C PRO A 18 -6.49 -20.71 3.08
N PRO A 19 -7.39 -21.58 3.59
CA PRO A 19 -7.02 -22.94 3.94
C PRO A 19 -6.46 -23.70 2.74
N GLY A 20 -5.26 -24.28 2.89
CA GLY A 20 -4.61 -24.99 1.79
C GLY A 20 -4.09 -24.09 0.66
N PHE A 21 -3.86 -22.80 0.95
CA PHE A 21 -3.32 -21.84 -0.01
C PHE A 21 -2.10 -22.39 -0.76
N ASP A 22 -2.25 -22.51 -2.08
CA ASP A 22 -1.27 -23.09 -3.00
C ASP A 22 -0.52 -22.03 -3.83
N GLY A 23 -0.77 -20.75 -3.55
CA GLY A 23 -0.21 -19.63 -4.29
C GLY A 23 -1.17 -19.00 -5.30
N THR A 24 -2.36 -19.57 -5.51
CA THR A 24 -3.37 -19.04 -6.44
C THR A 24 -3.85 -17.64 -6.02
N GLU A 25 -3.89 -16.71 -6.97
CA GLU A 25 -4.36 -15.35 -6.73
C GLU A 25 -5.82 -15.34 -6.26
N SER A 26 -6.08 -14.74 -5.10
CA SER A 26 -7.43 -14.53 -4.57
C SER A 26 -7.46 -13.27 -3.70
N PRO A 27 -8.62 -12.59 -3.58
CA PRO A 27 -8.74 -11.42 -2.72
C PRO A 27 -8.34 -11.69 -1.27
N ASP A 28 -8.70 -12.86 -0.72
CA ASP A 28 -8.35 -13.27 0.63
C ASP A 28 -6.83 -13.46 0.80
N ALA A 29 -6.17 -14.07 -0.19
CA ALA A 29 -4.72 -14.23 -0.18
C ALA A 29 -3.98 -12.89 -0.32
N HIS A 30 -4.45 -12.01 -1.21
CA HIS A 30 -3.90 -10.66 -1.36
C HIS A 30 -4.03 -9.85 -0.06
N HIS A 31 -5.20 -9.89 0.57
CA HIS A 31 -5.41 -9.24 1.87
C HIS A 31 -4.49 -9.79 2.97
N ALA A 32 -4.34 -11.12 3.04
CA ALA A 32 -3.43 -11.77 3.97
C ALA A 32 -1.97 -11.33 3.75
N ILE A 33 -1.52 -11.23 2.50
CA ILE A 33 -0.19 -10.72 2.14
C ILE A 33 -0.03 -9.26 2.61
N GLN A 34 -1.00 -8.39 2.37
CA GLN A 34 -0.95 -6.99 2.82
C GLN A 34 -0.81 -6.88 4.35
N ILE A 35 -1.51 -7.72 5.11
CA ILE A 35 -1.36 -7.79 6.57
C ILE A 35 0.06 -8.19 6.97
N VAL A 36 0.63 -9.21 6.32
CA VAL A 36 2.00 -9.67 6.60
C VAL A 36 3.03 -8.57 6.26
N GLU A 37 2.88 -7.91 5.11
CA GLU A 37 3.76 -6.81 4.71
C GLU A 37 3.75 -5.67 5.72
N ALA A 38 2.57 -5.26 6.18
CA ALA A 38 2.43 -4.21 7.19
C ALA A 38 3.17 -4.59 8.48
N ARG A 39 2.98 -5.81 8.97
CA ARG A 39 3.64 -6.30 10.19
C ARG A 39 5.16 -6.41 10.04
N ILE A 40 5.64 -6.82 8.86
CA ILE A 40 7.08 -6.85 8.57
C ILE A 40 7.64 -5.43 8.52
N ARG A 41 6.93 -4.47 7.92
CA ARG A 41 7.33 -3.06 7.89
C ARG A 41 7.43 -2.49 9.31
N ASP A 42 6.44 -2.76 10.15
CA ASP A 42 6.42 -2.34 11.55
C ASP A 42 7.59 -2.93 12.35
N TYR A 43 7.91 -4.21 12.13
CA TYR A 43 9.08 -4.85 12.74
C TYR A 43 10.39 -4.19 12.29
N ILE A 44 10.58 -3.98 10.99
CA ILE A 44 11.81 -3.36 10.44
C ILE A 44 12.01 -1.97 11.06
N VAL A 45 10.95 -1.16 11.15
CA VAL A 45 11.01 0.18 11.74
C VAL A 45 11.28 0.11 13.25
N SER A 46 10.55 -0.73 13.98
CA SER A 46 10.62 -0.81 15.44
C SER A 46 11.96 -1.38 15.95
N ASN A 47 12.57 -2.28 15.19
CA ASN A 47 13.79 -2.97 15.59
C ASN A 47 15.03 -2.52 14.81
N ASN A 48 14.87 -1.64 13.82
CA ASN A 48 15.91 -1.27 12.84
C ASN A 48 16.60 -2.51 12.22
N ASP A 49 15.83 -3.59 12.03
CA ASP A 49 16.32 -4.88 11.54
C ASP A 49 15.84 -5.11 10.11
N ARG A 50 16.75 -4.94 9.15
CA ARG A 50 16.45 -5.03 7.71
C ARG A 50 16.50 -6.44 7.15
N ARG A 51 16.72 -7.48 7.97
CA ARG A 51 16.87 -8.86 7.46
C ARG A 51 15.61 -9.41 6.79
N LEU A 52 14.43 -8.88 7.12
CA LEU A 52 13.16 -9.22 6.45
C LEU A 52 12.87 -8.37 5.21
N PHE A 53 13.76 -7.44 4.83
CA PHE A 53 13.50 -6.54 3.71
C PHE A 53 13.40 -7.27 2.36
N SER A 54 14.23 -8.28 2.13
CA SER A 54 14.13 -9.12 0.92
C SER A 54 12.80 -9.86 0.84
N LEU A 55 12.30 -10.35 1.98
CA LEU A 55 10.99 -11.02 2.04
C LEU A 55 9.84 -10.03 1.83
N LEU A 56 9.94 -8.83 2.41
CA LEU A 56 8.98 -7.75 2.17
C LEU A 56 8.90 -7.41 0.68
N HIS A 57 10.04 -7.36 -0.01
CA HIS A 57 10.07 -7.10 -1.44
C HIS A 57 9.38 -8.21 -2.25
N LEU A 58 9.63 -9.48 -1.92
CA LEU A 58 8.97 -10.61 -2.57
C LEU A 58 7.45 -10.63 -2.36
N LEU A 59 7.01 -10.33 -1.14
CA LEU A 59 5.58 -10.20 -0.83
C LEU A 59 4.95 -9.06 -1.64
N GLY A 60 5.63 -7.91 -1.73
CA GLY A 60 5.17 -6.79 -2.54
C GLY A 60 5.01 -7.14 -4.03
N HIS A 61 5.94 -7.91 -4.60
CA HIS A 61 5.81 -8.41 -5.98
C HIS A 61 4.65 -9.38 -6.14
N ALA A 62 4.45 -10.29 -5.18
CA ALA A 62 3.32 -11.23 -5.21
C ALA A 62 1.99 -10.48 -5.10
N SER A 63 1.90 -9.50 -4.20
CA SER A 63 0.74 -8.63 -4.03
C SER A 63 0.43 -7.86 -5.31
N LEU A 64 1.44 -7.23 -5.92
CA LEU A 64 1.31 -6.53 -7.20
C LEU A 64 0.83 -7.45 -8.32
N ARG A 65 1.38 -8.67 -8.40
CA ARG A 65 0.96 -9.66 -9.39
C ARG A 65 -0.50 -10.06 -9.18
N MET A 66 -0.92 -10.24 -7.93
CA MET A 66 -2.32 -10.50 -7.59
C MET A 66 -3.22 -9.33 -8.01
N GLU A 67 -2.81 -8.09 -7.80
CA GLU A 67 -3.59 -6.91 -8.23
C GLU A 67 -3.81 -6.89 -9.74
N GLN A 68 -2.77 -7.19 -10.53
CA GLN A 68 -2.86 -7.29 -11.99
C GLN A 68 -3.83 -8.37 -12.47
N VAL A 69 -3.97 -9.47 -11.71
CA VAL A 69 -4.83 -10.60 -12.08
C VAL A 69 -6.26 -10.40 -11.58
N LEU A 70 -6.43 -9.89 -10.37
CA LEU A 70 -7.71 -9.76 -9.68
C LEU A 70 -8.47 -8.49 -10.09
N TRP A 71 -7.76 -7.40 -10.35
CA TRP A 71 -8.31 -6.09 -10.69
C TRP A 71 -7.56 -5.45 -11.86
N PRO A 72 -7.58 -6.08 -13.05
CA PRO A 72 -6.80 -5.60 -14.19
C PRO A 72 -7.22 -4.20 -14.66
N GLU A 73 -8.52 -3.87 -14.59
CA GLU A 73 -9.02 -2.56 -15.00
C GLU A 73 -8.56 -1.44 -14.05
N GLU A 74 -8.65 -1.65 -12.73
CA GLU A 74 -8.14 -0.72 -11.74
C GLU A 74 -6.62 -0.55 -11.85
N TYR A 75 -5.90 -1.65 -12.06
CA TYR A 75 -4.45 -1.62 -12.25
C TYR A 75 -4.07 -0.78 -13.47
N SER A 76 -4.68 -1.05 -14.64
CA SER A 76 -4.41 -0.28 -15.86
C SER A 76 -4.84 1.18 -15.74
N ARG A 77 -5.90 1.48 -14.98
CA ARG A 77 -6.29 2.87 -14.70
C ARG A 77 -5.19 3.59 -13.91
N ILE A 78 -4.70 2.99 -12.84
CA ILE A 78 -3.65 3.59 -12.00
C ILE A 78 -2.34 3.72 -12.78
N GLU A 79 -1.98 2.70 -13.57
CA GLU A 79 -0.80 2.74 -14.43
C GLU A 79 -0.85 3.94 -15.38
N ARG A 80 -1.98 4.16 -16.06
CA ARG A 80 -2.20 5.33 -16.91
C ARG A 80 -2.15 6.65 -16.12
N GLU A 81 -2.80 6.73 -14.97
CA GLU A 81 -2.78 7.93 -14.12
C GLU A 81 -1.35 8.30 -13.67
N VAL A 82 -0.53 7.29 -13.37
CA VAL A 82 0.88 7.49 -13.02
C VAL A 82 1.68 7.95 -14.23
N GLU A 83 1.49 7.34 -15.40
CA GLU A 83 2.15 7.78 -16.64
C GLU A 83 1.78 9.21 -17.01
N GLU A 84 0.50 9.57 -16.93
CA GLU A 84 0.01 10.93 -17.16
C GLU A 84 0.63 11.92 -16.16
N ALA A 85 0.69 11.57 -14.88
CA ALA A 85 1.31 12.40 -13.85
C ALA A 85 2.82 12.55 -14.02
N LEU A 86 3.51 11.54 -14.54
CA LEU A 86 4.95 11.58 -14.83
C LEU A 86 5.27 12.35 -16.12
N ALA A 87 4.32 12.40 -17.06
CA ALA A 87 4.42 13.20 -18.29
C ALA A 87 4.08 14.69 -18.07
N ASP A 88 3.46 15.04 -16.94
CA ASP A 88 3.18 16.42 -16.57
C ASP A 88 4.46 17.15 -16.16
N ASP A 89 4.93 18.07 -17.01
CA ASP A 89 6.09 18.94 -16.75
C ASP A 89 5.79 20.07 -15.74
N SER A 90 4.59 20.10 -15.16
CA SER A 90 4.24 21.07 -14.12
C SER A 90 5.19 20.95 -12.93
N PRO A 91 5.65 22.08 -12.37
CA PRO A 91 6.54 22.05 -11.22
C PRO A 91 5.84 21.42 -10.02
N SER A 92 6.56 20.52 -9.34
CA SER A 92 6.10 19.93 -8.09
C SER A 92 5.80 21.02 -7.06
N ILE A 93 4.59 21.00 -6.51
CA ILE A 93 4.12 21.98 -5.54
C ILE A 93 4.58 21.53 -4.13
N PRO A 94 5.17 22.42 -3.31
CA PRO A 94 5.55 22.09 -1.95
C PRO A 94 4.35 21.67 -1.08
N HIS A 95 4.58 20.73 -0.16
CA HIS A 95 3.54 20.21 0.75
C HIS A 95 2.77 21.30 1.52
N GLU A 96 3.47 22.35 1.95
CA GLU A 96 2.84 23.47 2.67
C GLU A 96 1.89 24.27 1.78
N GLU A 97 2.21 24.41 0.50
CA GLU A 97 1.34 25.09 -0.46
C GLU A 97 0.11 24.23 -0.79
N VAL A 98 0.27 22.91 -0.93
CA VAL A 98 -0.85 21.97 -1.08
C VAL A 98 -1.83 22.08 0.10
N LYS A 99 -1.33 22.09 1.34
CA LYS A 99 -2.17 22.27 2.54
C LYS A 99 -2.92 23.59 2.53
N ALA A 100 -2.23 24.68 2.15
CA ALA A 100 -2.83 26.00 2.11
C ALA A 100 -3.97 26.06 1.08
N GLN A 101 -3.75 25.51 -0.12
CA GLN A 101 -4.76 25.38 -1.16
C GLN A 101 -5.97 24.56 -0.69
N TRP A 102 -5.73 23.41 -0.04
CA TRP A 102 -6.81 22.58 0.52
C TRP A 102 -7.62 23.29 1.60
N ALA A 103 -6.97 24.07 2.47
CA ALA A 103 -7.65 24.84 3.51
C ALA A 103 -8.58 25.91 2.91
N ILE A 104 -8.12 26.59 1.85
CA ILE A 104 -8.92 27.59 1.11
C ILE A 104 -10.12 26.91 0.45
N GLN A 105 -9.89 25.84 -0.30
CA GLN A 105 -10.94 25.12 -1.02
C GLN A 105 -12.00 24.54 -0.08
N ARG A 106 -11.58 24.02 1.08
CA ARG A 106 -12.49 23.56 2.14
C ARG A 106 -13.35 24.68 2.71
N ALA A 107 -12.77 25.85 2.96
CA ALA A 107 -13.51 27.01 3.46
C ALA A 107 -14.55 27.50 2.44
N GLU A 108 -14.24 27.48 1.14
CA GLU A 108 -15.19 27.82 0.08
C GLU A 108 -16.34 26.83 -0.03
N LEU A 109 -16.07 25.53 0.09
CA LEU A 109 -17.11 24.50 0.09
C LEU A 109 -18.07 24.66 1.27
N LEU A 110 -17.56 24.94 2.47
CA LEU A 110 -18.38 25.19 3.65
C LEU A 110 -19.26 26.44 3.51
N LYS A 111 -18.72 27.52 2.91
CA LYS A 111 -19.51 28.72 2.60
C LYS A 111 -20.64 28.42 1.62
N LYS A 112 -20.38 27.65 0.55
CA LYS A 112 -21.40 27.25 -0.41
C LYS A 112 -22.48 26.36 0.20
N HIS A 113 -22.11 25.49 1.13
CA HIS A 113 -23.05 24.59 1.80
C HIS A 113 -23.92 25.30 2.85
N ASN A 114 -23.39 26.34 3.52
CA ASN A 114 -24.12 27.15 4.51
C ASN A 114 -24.93 28.31 3.90
N ALA A 115 -24.78 28.58 2.60
CA ALA A 115 -25.55 29.57 1.86
C ALA A 115 -26.83 28.98 1.22
N LYS A 116 -27.11 27.70 1.47
CA LYS A 116 -28.34 26.98 1.09
C LYS A 116 -29.19 26.73 2.33
#